data_AF-A0A9D1YTX0-F1
#
_entry.id   AF-A0A9D1YTX0-F1
#
_cell.length_a   1.000
_cell.length_b   1.000
_cell.length_c   1.000
_cell.angle_alpha   90.00
_cell.angle_beta   90.00
_cell.angle_gamma   90.00
#
_symmetry.space_group_name_H-M   'P 1'
#
loop_
_entity.id
_entity.type
_entity.pdbx_description
1 polymer ?
#
loop_
_entity_poly.entity_id
_entity_poly.type
_entity_poly.pdbx_seq_one_letter_code
_entity_poly.pdbx_strand_id
1 'polypeptide(L)'
;MKEYGLAFSGFTPDLSDESIRKTRRFSLVKAKEILLWLQEQRTDVESWAVLDDFDLNDGRVRSHQVKTDGRIGLTEEDVKRAERILRRTEEKRVGRFASDRKEEKQAGADP
;
A
#
# COMPACT_ATOMS: atom_id res chain seq x y z
N MET A 1 16.73 3.51 14.21
CA MET A 1 15.43 3.94 13.57
C MET A 1 15.38 5.46 13.39
N LYS A 2 15.29 6.26 14.47
CA LYS A 2 15.35 7.73 14.38
C LYS A 2 16.63 8.27 13.72
N GLU A 3 17.77 7.63 13.99
CA GLU A 3 19.07 7.97 13.38
C GLU A 3 19.11 7.80 11.85
N TYR A 4 18.20 6.99 11.29
CA TYR A 4 18.05 6.77 9.85
C TYR A 4 16.87 7.56 9.27
N GLY A 5 16.29 8.49 10.04
CA GLY A 5 15.11 9.24 9.64
C GLY A 5 13.82 8.40 9.55
N LEU A 6 13.80 7.20 10.13
CA LEU A 6 12.64 6.30 10.10
C LEU A 6 11.79 6.47 11.36
N ALA A 7 10.48 6.63 11.16
CA ALA A 7 9.47 6.70 12.21
C ALA A 7 8.50 5.51 12.09
N PHE A 8 7.97 5.08 13.23
CA PHE A 8 6.96 4.03 13.28
C PHE A 8 5.57 4.66 13.29
N SER A 9 4.77 4.39 12.27
CA SER A 9 3.43 4.97 12.15
C SER A 9 2.35 4.19 12.93
N GLY A 10 2.60 2.93 13.29
CA GLY A 10 1.64 2.12 14.03
C GLY A 10 1.71 0.63 13.66
N PHE A 11 0.92 -0.17 14.36
CA PHE A 11 0.80 -1.60 14.11
C PHE A 11 -0.50 -1.88 13.36
N THR A 12 -0.46 -2.81 12.41
CA THR A 12 -1.69 -3.36 11.84
C THR A 12 -2.44 -4.13 12.93
N PRO A 13 -3.78 -4.14 12.93
CA PRO A 13 -4.53 -5.01 13.83
C PRO A 13 -4.18 -6.48 13.58
N ASP A 14 -4.19 -7.30 14.64
CA ASP A 14 -4.00 -8.75 14.50
C ASP A 14 -5.36 -9.42 14.28
N LEU A 15 -5.57 -9.92 13.06
CA LEU A 15 -6.77 -10.66 12.67
C LEU A 15 -6.51 -12.18 12.69
N SER A 16 -5.34 -12.61 13.18
CA SER A 16 -5.01 -14.02 13.30
C SER A 16 -5.82 -14.69 14.42
N ASP A 17 -6.46 -15.81 14.08
CA ASP A 17 -7.05 -16.71 15.06
C ASP A 17 -6.10 -17.88 15.41
N GLU A 18 -6.55 -18.76 16.30
CA GLU A 18 -5.77 -19.90 16.73
C GLU A 18 -5.49 -20.91 15.61
N SER A 19 -6.40 -21.04 14.65
CA SER A 19 -6.23 -21.93 13.50
C SER A 19 -5.15 -21.39 12.56
N ILE A 20 -5.12 -20.08 12.32
CA ILE A 20 -4.13 -19.40 11.48
C ILE A 20 -2.76 -19.50 12.13
N ARG A 21 -2.64 -19.30 13.44
CA ARG A 21 -1.38 -19.44 14.18
C ARG A 21 -0.84 -20.87 14.09
N LYS A 22 -1.67 -21.88 14.36
CA LYS A 22 -1.27 -23.29 14.31
C LYS A 22 -0.85 -23.73 12.91
N THR A 23 -1.56 -23.28 11.88
CA THR A 23 -1.28 -23.65 10.49
C THR A 23 -0.28 -22.73 9.79
N ARG A 24 0.13 -21.63 10.46
CA ARG A 24 1.02 -20.58 9.94
C ARG A 24 0.52 -19.94 8.63
N ARG A 25 -0.80 -19.89 8.43
CA ARG A 25 -1.45 -19.37 7.23
C ARG A 25 -1.71 -17.86 7.30
N PHE A 26 -0.72 -17.08 7.73
CA PHE A 26 -0.85 -15.64 7.92
C PHE A 26 -1.19 -14.88 6.63
N SER A 27 -0.80 -15.41 5.48
CA SER A 27 -1.16 -14.88 4.16
C SER A 27 -2.68 -14.75 3.91
N LEU A 28 -3.52 -15.42 4.71
CA LEU A 28 -4.97 -15.28 4.66
C LEU A 28 -5.48 -13.97 5.27
N VAL A 29 -4.73 -13.36 6.20
CA VAL A 29 -5.20 -12.19 6.96
C VAL A 29 -4.36 -10.95 6.73
N LYS A 30 -3.05 -11.07 6.41
CA LYS A 30 -2.12 -9.94 6.33
C LYS A 30 -2.59 -8.83 5.39
N ALA A 31 -3.13 -9.18 4.22
CA ALA A 31 -3.70 -8.19 3.30
C ALA A 31 -4.85 -7.39 3.94
N LYS A 32 -5.74 -8.07 4.68
CA LYS A 32 -6.88 -7.43 5.36
C LYS A 32 -6.41 -6.53 6.50
N GLU A 33 -5.40 -6.97 7.27
CA GLU A 33 -4.79 -6.18 8.35
C GLU A 33 -4.19 -4.87 7.83
N ILE A 34 -3.47 -4.92 6.71
CA ILE A 34 -2.88 -3.74 6.05
C ILE A 34 -3.97 -2.75 5.62
N LEU A 35 -5.00 -3.26 4.93
CA LEU A 35 -6.09 -2.41 4.45
C LEU A 35 -6.89 -1.79 5.60
N LEU A 36 -7.15 -2.56 6.66
CA LEU A 36 -7.85 -2.05 7.83
C LEU A 36 -7.03 -0.96 8.52
N TRP A 37 -5.72 -1.16 8.66
CA TRP A 37 -4.82 -0.13 9.19
C TRP A 37 -4.86 1.16 8.34
N LEU A 38 -4.77 1.05 7.01
CA LEU A 38 -4.85 2.21 6.13
C LEU A 38 -6.20 2.94 6.21
N GLN A 39 -7.30 2.23 6.47
CA GLN A 39 -8.64 2.80 6.58
C GLN A 39 -8.90 3.47 7.94
N GLU A 40 -8.46 2.85 9.03
CA GLU A 40 -8.74 3.30 10.40
C GLU A 40 -7.86 4.46 10.82
N GLN A 41 -6.64 4.51 10.28
CA GLN A 41 -5.73 5.57 10.62
C GLN A 41 -6.20 6.88 9.97
N ARG A 42 -6.31 7.95 10.78
CA ARG A 42 -6.40 9.33 10.29
C ARG A 42 -5.04 9.73 9.70
N THR A 43 -4.58 9.02 8.68
CA THR A 43 -3.35 9.37 7.98
C THR A 43 -3.64 10.24 6.79
N ASP A 44 -2.71 11.12 6.52
CA ASP A 44 -2.44 11.75 5.24
C ASP A 44 -1.59 10.85 4.32
N VAL A 45 -1.57 9.52 4.53
CA VAL A 45 -0.80 8.59 3.68
C VAL A 45 -1.42 8.57 2.29
N GLU A 46 -0.75 9.25 1.38
CA GLU A 46 -1.16 9.41 -0.01
C GLU A 46 -0.74 8.24 -0.88
N SER A 47 0.35 7.57 -0.49
CA SER A 47 0.99 6.49 -1.24
C SER A 47 1.70 5.54 -0.30
N TRP A 48 1.69 4.25 -0.62
CA TRP A 48 2.26 3.20 0.22
C TRP A 48 2.78 2.03 -0.62
N ALA A 49 3.73 1.29 -0.05
CA ALA A 49 4.26 0.06 -0.61
C ALA A 49 4.44 -0.97 0.51
N VAL A 50 4.29 -2.25 0.19
CA VAL A 50 4.50 -3.37 1.12
C VAL A 50 5.76 -4.12 0.72
N LEU A 51 6.66 -4.31 1.67
CA LEU A 51 7.87 -5.12 1.50
C LEU A 51 7.68 -6.39 2.32
N ASP A 52 7.29 -7.48 1.66
CA ASP A 52 6.96 -8.73 2.33
C ASP A 52 7.08 -9.91 1.36
N ASP A 53 7.52 -11.08 1.85
CA ASP A 53 7.75 -12.28 1.05
C ASP A 53 6.52 -13.19 0.93
N PHE A 54 5.44 -12.92 1.68
CA PHE A 54 4.20 -13.67 1.60
C PHE A 54 3.41 -13.40 0.31
N ASP A 55 2.57 -14.36 -0.06
CA ASP A 55 1.54 -14.14 -1.06
C ASP A 55 0.34 -13.45 -0.41
N LEU A 56 0.26 -12.12 -0.56
CA LEU A 56 -0.84 -11.32 -0.03
C LEU A 56 -2.04 -11.45 -0.97
N ASN A 57 -2.99 -12.31 -0.60
CA ASN A 57 -4.12 -12.76 -1.43
C ASN A 57 -5.21 -11.68 -1.69
N ASP A 58 -4.83 -10.42 -1.94
CA ASP A 58 -5.74 -9.33 -2.31
C ASP A 58 -5.15 -8.53 -3.47
N GLY A 59 -5.91 -8.32 -4.54
CA GLY A 59 -5.44 -7.64 -5.74
C GLY A 59 -5.02 -6.18 -5.52
N ARG A 60 -5.63 -5.48 -4.56
CA ARG A 60 -5.30 -4.10 -4.21
C ARG A 60 -3.96 -4.03 -3.49
N VAL A 61 -3.70 -4.97 -2.59
CA VAL A 61 -2.41 -5.05 -1.87
C VAL A 61 -1.32 -5.53 -2.82
N ARG A 62 -1.62 -6.52 -3.67
CA ARG A 62 -0.67 -7.09 -4.63
C ARG A 62 -0.08 -6.03 -5.58
N SER A 63 -0.87 -5.04 -5.99
CA SER A 63 -0.38 -3.94 -6.84
C SER A 63 0.56 -2.97 -6.12
N HIS A 64 0.58 -2.98 -4.78
CA HIS A 64 1.45 -2.18 -3.92
C HIS A 64 2.55 -3.01 -3.26
N GLN A 65 2.63 -4.31 -3.56
CA GLN A 65 3.59 -5.21 -2.94
C GLN A 65 4.85 -5.35 -3.79
N VAL A 66 6.00 -5.22 -3.15
CA VAL A 66 7.27 -5.78 -3.60
C VAL A 66 7.47 -7.10 -2.88
N LYS A 67 7.40 -8.20 -3.62
CA LYS A 67 7.59 -9.54 -3.06
C LYS A 67 9.09 -9.83 -2.91
N THR A 68 9.61 -9.58 -1.71
CA THR A 68 11.03 -9.73 -1.37
C THR A 68 11.40 -11.20 -1.22
N ASP A 69 12.69 -11.53 -1.34
CA ASP A 69 13.21 -12.85 -0.98
C ASP A 69 13.78 -12.81 0.44
N GLY A 70 13.08 -13.46 1.39
CA GLY A 70 13.49 -13.51 2.80
C GLY A 70 14.85 -14.17 3.06
N ARG A 71 15.45 -14.87 2.09
CA ARG A 71 16.78 -15.50 2.24
C ARG A 71 17.94 -14.53 2.05
N ILE A 72 17.72 -13.48 1.27
CA ILE A 72 18.75 -12.48 0.93
C ILE A 72 18.43 -11.10 1.50
N GLY A 73 17.18 -10.87 1.91
CA GLY A 73 16.73 -9.59 2.45
C GLY A 73 16.40 -8.58 1.34
N LEU A 74 16.44 -7.30 1.70
CA LEU A 74 16.13 -6.21 0.77
C LEU A 74 17.29 -5.95 -0.19
N THR A 75 17.00 -5.98 -1.48
CA THR A 75 17.95 -5.61 -2.53
C THR A 75 17.70 -4.19 -3.05
N GLU A 76 18.67 -3.61 -3.75
CA GLU A 76 18.47 -2.32 -4.42
C GLU A 76 17.32 -2.36 -5.45
N GLU A 77 17.11 -3.50 -6.11
CA GLU A 77 16.01 -3.66 -7.07
C GLU A 77 14.65 -3.65 -6.37
N ASP A 78 14.54 -4.20 -5.15
CA ASP A 78 13.33 -4.13 -4.36
C ASP A 78 12.99 -2.69 -3.99
N VAL A 79 14.01 -1.90 -3.61
CA VAL A 79 13.86 -0.48 -3.31
C VAL A 79 13.38 0.28 -4.55
N LYS A 80 14.01 0.06 -5.72
CA LYS A 80 13.59 0.69 -7.00
C LYS A 80 12.16 0.31 -7.39
N ARG A 81 11.69 -0.90 -7.06
CA ARG A 81 10.29 -1.30 -7.27
C ARG A 81 9.35 -0.56 -6.32
N ALA A 82 9.71 -0.46 -5.04
CA ALA A 82 8.92 0.28 -4.06
C ALA A 82 8.79 1.76 -4.47
N GLU A 83 9.87 2.40 -4.89
CA GLU A 83 9.84 3.78 -5.40
C GLU A 83 8.91 3.95 -6.61
N ARG A 84 8.90 2.99 -7.54
CA ARG A 84 7.98 3.00 -8.69
C ARG A 84 6.52 2.89 -8.26
N ILE A 85 6.22 2.03 -7.29
CA ILE A 85 4.88 1.91 -6.72
C ILE A 85 4.46 3.24 -6.12
N LEU A 86 5.34 3.85 -5.32
CA LEU A 86 5.05 5.11 -4.64
C LEU A 86 4.79 6.26 -5.63
N ARG A 87 5.58 6.37 -6.70
CA ARG A 87 5.41 7.41 -7.74
C ARG A 87 4.17 7.21 -8.62
N ARG A 88 3.83 5.96 -8.97
CA ARG A 88 2.66 5.67 -9.84
C ARG A 88 1.34 6.08 -9.21
N THR A 89 1.26 6.04 -7.88
CA THR A 89 0.08 6.47 -7.12
C THR A 89 -0.13 7.98 -7.23
N GLU A 90 0.94 8.78 -7.25
CA GLU A 90 0.91 10.23 -7.46
C GLU A 90 0.38 10.60 -8.85
N GLU A 91 0.88 9.95 -9.89
CA GLU A 91 0.52 10.26 -11.29
C GLU A 91 -0.95 9.98 -11.63
N LYS A 92 -1.52 8.91 -11.07
CA LYS A 92 -2.96 8.59 -11.25
C LYS A 92 -3.87 9.65 -10.63
N ARG A 93 -3.42 10.34 -9.58
CA ARG A 93 -4.17 11.43 -8.93
C ARG A 93 -4.10 12.71 -9.77
N VAL A 94 -2.92 13.10 -10.26
CA VAL A 94 -2.78 14.26 -11.16
C VAL A 94 -3.64 14.10 -12.41
N GLY A 95 -3.70 12.89 -12.97
CA GLY A 95 -4.60 12.57 -14.08
C GLY A 95 -6.08 12.75 -13.74
N ARG A 96 -6.54 12.27 -12.57
CA ARG A 96 -7.95 12.40 -12.13
C ARG A 96 -8.35 13.87 -11.89
N PHE A 97 -7.53 14.65 -11.20
CA PHE A 97 -7.79 16.10 -10.99
C PHE A 97 -7.73 16.93 -12.30
N ALA A 98 -7.02 16.45 -13.32
CA ALA A 98 -7.02 17.07 -14.65
C ALA A 98 -8.31 16.74 -15.43
N SER A 99 -8.88 15.55 -15.23
CA SER A 99 -10.16 15.13 -15.80
C SER A 99 -11.34 15.87 -15.16
N ASP A 100 -11.38 15.97 -13.83
CA ASP A 100 -12.48 16.59 -13.08
C ASP A 100 -12.63 18.09 -13.43
N ARG A 101 -11.50 18.80 -13.65
CA ARG A 101 -11.51 20.21 -14.12
C ARG A 101 -11.96 20.39 -15.57
N LYS A 102 -11.95 19.35 -16.39
CA LYS A 102 -12.50 19.41 -17.76
C LYS A 102 -14.01 19.23 -17.78
N GLU A 103 -14.56 18.38 -16.91
CA GLU A 103 -16.02 18.20 -16.78
C GLU A 103 -16.72 19.44 -16.21
N GLU A 104 -16.15 20.12 -15.21
CA GLU A 104 -16.72 21.38 -14.68
C GLU A 104 -16.77 22.51 -15.72
N LYS A 105 -15.78 22.58 -16.63
CA LYS A 105 -15.79 23.58 -17.71
C LYS A 105 -16.79 23.28 -18.82
N GLN A 106 -17.23 22.03 -18.95
CA GLN A 106 -18.22 21.62 -19.95
C GLN A 106 -19.67 21.77 -19.43
N ALA A 107 -19.88 21.69 -18.11
CA ALA A 107 -21.20 21.82 -17.47
C ALA A 107 -21.61 23.28 -17.18
N GLY A 108 -20.69 24.25 -17.26
CA GLY A 108 -20.97 25.68 -17.11
C GLY A 108 -21.21 26.43 -18.42
N ALA A 109 -21.34 25.73 -19.54
CA ALA A 109 -21.58 26.29 -20.86
C ALA A 109 -22.85 25.68 -21.47
N ASP A 110 -24.00 26.09 -20.96
CA ASP A 110 -25.27 26.02 -21.69
C ASP A 110 -25.82 27.46 -21.76
N PRO A 111 -26.25 27.94 -22.95
CA PRO A 111 -26.53 29.36 -23.24
C PRO A 111 -27.82 29.90 -22.63
#